data_AF-A0AA40T2R6-F1
#
_entry.id   AF-A0AA40T2R6-F1
#
_cell.length_a   1.000
_cell.length_b   1.000
_cell.length_c   1.000
_cell.angle_alpha   90.00
_cell.angle_beta   90.00
_cell.angle_gamma   90.00
#
_symmetry.space_group_name_H-M   'P 1'
#
loop_
_entity.id
_entity.type
_entity.pdbx_description
1 polymer ?
#
loop_
_entity_poly.entity_id
_entity_poly.type
_entity_poly.pdbx_seq_one_letter_code
_entity_poly.pdbx_strand_id
1 'polypeptide(L)'
;MRTVELIKIFLASPGDVQTERNYVKEVVATINRTVAQDKNVRLEVKCSENAYPGYGKDGQAIINEQIGKMDEYDLFILIMKDRFGSPTKRHASGTVEEFTLARKAHKERGKPDIWFYSGSMKQDVKKKEDKQQQAKVKGFRTRYINNRYGLFRDYKNPSNFKSQLHEQLTLWLNDYSNKKTRKSTTSKTKTVSPNKKEPIDKTKVANNCNQASLISRKPIKEIKSATNKSKTTAKPKTNNSKSISNSGAWVLLDDNLFETKSVFQDVNRKLILNIPIINSEQETNLRYLQTNHRYGNRLVSYSYQNDASMVQVESIETDSIKGKTSCIVTLKPIQQSNNYNIASYNNYSTEQIAELQIRFLLLNEIQDNQNQANNPMLNYMLTGSSYSTKLEKFIFSDIWKKWKNKPKMFLINARLAAVHLLKSKNIVEHILKFNISLNQNVVSIDFSGKMQNIYANQEPKTLKVKGKCTL
;
A
#
# COMPACT_ATOMS: atom_id res chain seq x y z
N MET A 1 27.16 34.77 -11.56
CA MET A 1 25.71 34.67 -11.23
C MET A 1 25.41 33.23 -10.84
N ARG A 2 24.68 33.00 -9.74
CA ARG A 2 24.15 31.66 -9.45
C ARG A 2 23.01 31.37 -10.43
N THR A 3 23.10 30.29 -11.18
CA THR A 3 22.03 29.84 -12.08
C THR A 3 20.91 29.20 -11.26
N VAL A 4 19.71 29.76 -11.35
CA VAL A 4 18.50 29.25 -10.67
C VAL A 4 17.65 28.51 -11.69
N GLU A 5 17.36 27.24 -11.43
CA GLU A 5 16.45 26.43 -12.26
C GLU A 5 15.00 26.78 -11.96
N LEU A 6 14.22 27.04 -13.00
CA LEU A 6 12.79 27.30 -12.88
C LEU A 6 12.01 26.00 -12.99
N ILE A 7 11.27 25.66 -11.94
CA ILE A 7 10.33 24.55 -11.88
C ILE A 7 8.93 25.10 -12.12
N LYS A 8 8.29 24.72 -13.23
CA LYS A 8 6.96 25.22 -13.60
C LYS A 8 5.87 24.25 -13.11
N ILE A 9 4.86 24.81 -12.43
CA ILE A 9 3.70 24.08 -11.90
C ILE A 9 2.44 24.56 -12.61
N PHE A 10 1.69 23.66 -13.24
CA PHE A 10 0.37 23.98 -13.78
C PHE A 10 -0.70 23.63 -12.75
N LEU A 11 -1.52 24.61 -12.36
CA LEU A 11 -2.64 24.45 -11.42
C LEU A 11 -3.97 24.46 -12.17
N ALA A 12 -4.60 23.30 -12.23
CA ALA A 12 -5.93 23.08 -12.79
C ALA A 12 -6.97 22.93 -11.68
N SER A 13 -8.05 23.71 -11.74
CA SER A 13 -9.16 23.59 -10.79
C SER A 13 -10.43 24.27 -11.27
N PRO A 14 -11.61 23.75 -10.92
CA PRO A 14 -12.86 24.49 -11.05
C PRO A 14 -12.93 25.68 -10.07
N GLY A 15 -13.87 26.61 -10.28
CA GLY A 15 -13.93 27.88 -9.53
C GLY A 15 -14.38 27.79 -8.07
N ASP A 16 -14.81 26.62 -7.57
CA ASP A 16 -15.32 26.44 -6.20
C ASP A 16 -14.24 26.15 -5.15
N VAL A 17 -12.96 26.12 -5.55
CA VAL A 17 -11.81 25.82 -4.67
C VAL A 17 -10.83 27.00 -4.56
N GLN A 18 -11.35 28.24 -4.57
CA GLN A 18 -10.52 29.44 -4.56
C GLN A 18 -9.59 29.52 -3.34
N THR A 19 -10.05 29.08 -2.18
CA THR A 19 -9.24 29.05 -0.94
C THR A 19 -8.04 28.14 -1.10
N GLU A 20 -8.24 26.94 -1.65
CA GLU A 20 -7.18 25.97 -1.93
C GLU A 20 -6.19 26.53 -2.95
N ARG A 21 -6.67 27.23 -4.00
CA ARG A 21 -5.78 27.90 -4.97
C ARG A 21 -4.89 28.96 -4.33
N ASN A 22 -5.42 29.75 -3.41
CA ASN A 22 -4.63 30.73 -2.66
C ASN A 22 -3.57 30.03 -1.80
N TYR A 23 -3.93 28.91 -1.16
CA TYR A 23 -2.97 28.10 -0.40
C TYR A 23 -1.89 27.48 -1.27
N VAL A 24 -2.14 27.12 -2.53
CA VAL A 24 -1.07 26.70 -3.46
C VAL A 24 -0.03 27.81 -3.61
N LYS A 25 -0.48 29.05 -3.84
CA LYS A 25 0.42 30.21 -3.99
C LYS A 25 1.20 30.49 -2.71
N GLU A 26 0.55 30.45 -1.56
CA GLU A 26 1.20 30.66 -0.26
C GLU A 26 2.24 29.60 0.07
N VAL A 27 1.92 28.32 -0.19
CA VAL A 27 2.83 27.20 0.03
C VAL A 27 4.03 27.29 -0.89
N VAL A 28 3.82 27.59 -2.17
CA VAL A 28 4.91 27.78 -3.13
C VAL A 28 5.78 28.97 -2.74
N ALA A 29 5.20 30.09 -2.33
CA ALA A 29 5.95 31.24 -1.82
C ALA A 29 6.78 30.88 -0.58
N THR A 30 6.22 30.08 0.33
CA THR A 30 6.92 29.62 1.54
C THR A 30 8.11 28.72 1.17
N ILE A 31 7.90 27.71 0.33
CA ILE A 31 8.95 26.80 -0.14
C ILE A 31 10.04 27.55 -0.92
N ASN A 32 9.65 28.54 -1.74
CA ASN A 32 10.59 29.39 -2.47
C ASN A 32 11.50 30.20 -1.55
N ARG A 33 11.05 30.59 -0.35
CA ARG A 33 11.86 31.33 0.63
C ARG A 33 12.68 30.41 1.54
N THR A 34 12.30 29.15 1.67
CA THR A 34 12.93 28.20 2.59
C THR A 34 13.78 27.20 1.83
N VAL A 35 13.18 26.12 1.36
CA VAL A 35 13.88 24.92 0.86
C VAL A 35 14.41 25.10 -0.57
N ALA A 36 13.77 25.93 -1.39
CA ALA A 36 14.11 26.07 -2.80
C ALA A 36 15.43 26.84 -3.03
N GLN A 37 15.71 27.86 -2.20
CA GLN A 37 16.93 28.66 -2.31
C GLN A 37 18.19 27.79 -2.14
N ASP A 38 18.19 26.92 -1.12
CA ASP A 38 19.30 25.99 -0.85
C ASP A 38 19.55 25.00 -1.99
N LYS A 39 18.53 24.80 -2.84
CA LYS A 39 18.57 23.87 -3.97
C LYS A 39 18.85 24.57 -5.31
N ASN A 40 19.02 25.89 -5.32
CA ASN A 40 19.12 26.72 -6.52
C ASN A 40 17.96 26.49 -7.50
N VAL A 41 16.74 26.31 -6.96
CA VAL A 41 15.51 26.16 -7.75
C VAL A 41 14.51 27.24 -7.36
N ARG A 42 13.59 27.55 -8.26
CA ARG A 42 12.46 28.45 -8.03
C ARG A 42 11.21 27.82 -8.61
N LEU A 43 10.17 27.71 -7.81
CA LEU A 43 8.88 27.19 -8.22
C LEU A 43 8.00 28.35 -8.73
N GLU A 44 7.35 28.16 -9.87
CA GLU A 44 6.40 29.11 -10.45
C GLU A 44 5.08 28.42 -10.77
N VAL A 45 3.98 28.96 -10.25
CA VAL A 45 2.63 28.43 -10.51
C VAL A 45 1.98 29.20 -11.65
N LYS A 46 1.44 28.48 -12.62
CA LYS A 46 0.55 28.99 -13.66
C LYS A 46 -0.82 28.36 -13.54
N CYS A 47 -1.85 29.13 -13.83
CA CYS A 47 -3.26 28.74 -13.89
C CYS A 47 -3.97 29.59 -14.95
N SER A 48 -5.22 29.28 -15.26
CA SER A 48 -6.00 29.97 -16.29
C SER A 48 -6.01 31.49 -16.17
N GLU A 49 -5.97 32.06 -14.97
CA GLU A 49 -5.94 33.53 -14.76
C GLU A 49 -4.60 34.18 -15.11
N ASN A 50 -3.57 33.38 -15.43
CA ASN A 50 -2.33 33.90 -15.99
C ASN A 50 -2.38 34.08 -17.51
N ALA A 51 -3.44 33.59 -18.17
CA ALA A 51 -3.68 33.86 -19.58
C ALA A 51 -4.21 35.30 -19.75
N TYR A 52 -3.73 35.99 -20.79
CA TYR A 52 -4.25 37.31 -21.15
C TYR A 52 -5.50 37.17 -22.05
N PRO A 53 -6.44 38.13 -22.00
CA PRO A 53 -7.63 38.11 -22.84
C PRO A 53 -7.28 38.03 -24.34
N GLY A 54 -8.13 37.35 -25.11
CA GLY A 54 -8.01 37.26 -26.57
C GLY A 54 -9.38 37.13 -27.23
N TYR A 55 -9.44 37.33 -28.55
CA TYR A 55 -10.65 37.29 -29.35
C TYR A 55 -10.53 36.27 -30.51
N GLY A 56 -11.67 35.76 -31.00
CA GLY A 56 -11.73 34.90 -32.20
C GLY A 56 -11.69 33.39 -31.97
N LYS A 57 -11.51 32.92 -30.74
CA LYS A 57 -11.55 31.49 -30.35
C LYS A 57 -12.35 31.32 -29.06
N ASP A 58 -12.70 30.07 -28.71
CA ASP A 58 -13.28 29.82 -27.38
C ASP A 58 -12.23 30.03 -26.28
N GLY A 59 -12.67 30.49 -25.10
CA GLY A 59 -11.76 30.87 -24.02
C GLY A 59 -10.77 29.77 -23.60
N GLN A 60 -11.19 28.50 -23.60
CA GLN A 60 -10.28 27.40 -23.28
C GLN A 60 -9.21 27.20 -24.36
N ALA A 61 -9.53 27.39 -25.64
CA ALA A 61 -8.53 27.32 -26.71
C ALA A 61 -7.45 28.41 -26.55
N ILE A 62 -7.85 29.63 -26.16
CA ILE A 62 -6.92 30.73 -25.88
C ILE A 62 -6.01 30.37 -24.70
N ILE A 63 -6.58 29.87 -23.60
CA ILE A 63 -5.81 29.40 -22.43
C ILE A 63 -4.82 28.30 -22.84
N ASN A 64 -5.27 27.33 -23.64
CA ASN A 64 -4.43 26.22 -24.07
C ASN A 64 -3.24 26.69 -24.93
N GLU A 65 -3.45 27.66 -25.82
CA GLU A 65 -2.40 28.21 -26.68
C GLU A 65 -1.35 28.99 -25.88
N GLN A 66 -1.77 29.74 -24.87
CA GLN A 66 -0.88 30.60 -24.08
C GLN A 66 -0.13 29.85 -22.99
N ILE A 67 -0.81 28.96 -22.25
CA ILE A 67 -0.25 28.31 -21.05
C ILE A 67 -0.55 26.80 -20.98
N GLY A 68 -1.24 26.22 -21.96
CA GLY A 68 -1.61 24.79 -21.96
C GLY A 68 -0.56 23.84 -22.57
N LYS A 69 0.65 24.33 -22.87
CA LYS A 69 1.78 23.50 -23.32
C LYS A 69 2.34 22.69 -22.15
N MET A 70 1.69 21.57 -21.86
CA MET A 70 1.94 20.76 -20.66
C MET A 70 3.37 20.22 -20.58
N ASP A 71 4.06 20.09 -21.71
CA ASP A 71 5.45 19.66 -21.78
C ASP A 71 6.47 20.68 -21.26
N GLU A 72 6.05 21.93 -21.05
CA GLU A 72 6.87 22.94 -20.36
C GLU A 72 6.81 22.84 -18.83
N TYR A 73 5.94 21.98 -18.28
CA TYR A 73 5.69 21.90 -16.84
C TYR A 73 6.38 20.69 -16.20
N ASP A 74 6.88 20.87 -14.98
CA ASP A 74 7.47 19.80 -14.17
C ASP A 74 6.44 19.06 -13.34
N LEU A 75 5.37 19.77 -12.95
CA LEU A 75 4.31 19.30 -12.08
C LEU A 75 2.95 19.89 -12.52
N PHE A 76 1.94 19.04 -12.57
CA PHE A 76 0.54 19.38 -12.80
C PHE A 76 -0.24 19.06 -11.54
N ILE A 77 -0.99 20.02 -11.01
CA ILE A 77 -1.82 19.87 -9.82
C ILE A 77 -3.28 20.08 -10.22
N LEU A 78 -4.08 19.04 -10.06
CA LEU A 78 -5.53 19.08 -10.17
C LEU A 78 -6.16 19.20 -8.79
N ILE A 79 -7.08 20.14 -8.61
CA ILE A 79 -7.92 20.25 -7.41
C ILE A 79 -9.39 20.19 -7.84
N MET A 80 -10.17 19.26 -7.29
CA MET A 80 -11.63 19.20 -7.51
C MET A 80 -12.39 18.97 -6.19
N LYS A 81 -13.54 19.65 -6.04
CA LYS A 81 -14.43 19.50 -4.89
C LYS A 81 -15.87 19.25 -5.33
N ASP A 82 -16.72 20.28 -5.33
CA ASP A 82 -18.15 20.16 -5.62
C ASP A 82 -18.43 20.33 -7.12
N ARG A 83 -17.62 21.12 -7.81
CA ARG A 83 -17.78 21.38 -9.25
C ARG A 83 -16.85 20.53 -10.10
N PHE A 84 -17.37 20.14 -11.25
CA PHE A 84 -16.62 19.50 -12.32
C PHE A 84 -16.06 20.52 -13.31
N GLY A 85 -16.71 21.67 -13.42
CA GLY A 85 -16.34 22.80 -14.27
C GLY A 85 -17.36 23.04 -15.38
N SER A 86 -17.05 24.03 -16.22
CA SER A 86 -17.87 24.40 -17.37
C SER A 86 -17.41 23.64 -18.62
N PRO A 87 -18.35 23.08 -19.42
CA PRO A 87 -18.01 22.41 -20.68
C PRO A 87 -17.22 23.32 -21.62
N THR A 88 -16.35 22.70 -22.41
CA THR A 88 -15.68 23.35 -23.54
C THR A 88 -16.24 22.77 -24.84
N LYS A 89 -15.82 23.30 -25.98
CA LYS A 89 -16.17 22.71 -27.28
C LYS A 89 -15.66 21.27 -27.44
N ARG A 90 -14.68 20.85 -26.63
CA ARG A 90 -13.94 19.59 -26.80
C ARG A 90 -14.13 18.61 -25.65
N HIS A 91 -14.41 19.09 -24.44
CA HIS A 91 -14.47 18.27 -23.23
C HIS A 91 -15.63 18.67 -22.32
N ALA A 92 -16.00 17.72 -21.45
CA ALA A 92 -17.07 17.91 -20.48
C ALA A 92 -16.74 18.98 -19.41
N SER A 93 -15.46 19.35 -19.25
CA SER A 93 -15.05 20.59 -18.60
C SER A 93 -13.64 21.04 -19.01
N GLY A 94 -13.35 22.34 -18.85
CA GLY A 94 -12.00 22.89 -19.10
C GLY A 94 -10.92 22.24 -18.23
N THR A 95 -11.21 22.02 -16.96
CA THR A 95 -10.30 21.31 -16.04
C THR A 95 -10.01 19.87 -16.49
N VAL A 96 -10.98 19.18 -17.10
CA VAL A 96 -10.75 17.84 -17.65
C VAL A 96 -9.99 17.87 -18.98
N GLU A 97 -10.17 18.92 -19.78
CA GLU A 97 -9.33 19.16 -20.96
C GLU A 97 -7.86 19.32 -20.54
N GLU A 98 -7.58 20.17 -19.54
CA GLU A 98 -6.24 20.38 -18.98
C GLU A 98 -5.63 19.09 -18.43
N PHE A 99 -6.39 18.30 -17.68
CA PHE A 99 -5.95 16.99 -17.19
C PHE A 99 -5.64 16.02 -18.34
N THR A 100 -6.46 16.02 -19.40
CA THR A 100 -6.26 15.14 -20.55
C THR A 100 -4.97 15.49 -21.29
N LEU A 101 -4.69 16.78 -21.45
CA LEU A 101 -3.43 17.27 -22.03
C LEU A 101 -2.23 16.91 -21.15
N ALA A 102 -2.32 17.09 -19.83
CA ALA A 102 -1.24 16.76 -18.90
C ALA A 102 -0.92 15.27 -18.93
N ARG A 103 -1.95 14.42 -18.95
CA ARG A 103 -1.79 12.95 -19.05
C ARG A 103 -1.15 12.54 -20.38
N LYS A 104 -1.54 13.18 -21.49
CA LYS A 104 -0.94 12.93 -22.80
C LYS A 104 0.56 13.24 -22.76
N ALA A 105 0.94 14.44 -22.30
CA ALA A 105 2.34 14.84 -22.17
C ALA A 105 3.13 13.90 -21.25
N HIS A 106 2.56 13.52 -20.09
CA HIS A 106 3.18 12.58 -19.17
C HIS A 106 3.42 11.21 -19.81
N LYS A 107 2.46 10.68 -20.57
CA LYS A 107 2.63 9.40 -21.27
C LYS A 107 3.74 9.47 -22.33
N GLU A 108 3.88 10.60 -23.01
CA GLU A 108 4.84 10.78 -24.10
C GLU A 108 6.26 11.07 -23.60
N ARG A 109 6.41 11.83 -22.51
CA ARG A 109 7.71 12.36 -22.06
C ARG A 109 8.06 12.07 -20.59
N GLY A 110 7.15 11.47 -19.82
CA GLY A 110 7.29 11.26 -18.38
C GLY A 110 7.09 12.52 -17.52
N LYS A 111 6.70 13.64 -18.14
CA LYS A 111 6.44 14.93 -17.48
C LYS A 111 5.20 15.61 -18.08
N PRO A 112 4.44 16.41 -17.30
CA PRO A 112 4.65 16.75 -15.89
C PRO A 112 4.33 15.57 -14.96
N ASP A 113 4.83 15.58 -13.71
CA ASP A 113 4.24 14.71 -12.68
C ASP A 113 2.79 15.15 -12.43
N ILE A 114 1.86 14.22 -12.18
CA ILE A 114 0.43 14.53 -12.09
C ILE A 114 -0.07 14.29 -10.66
N TRP A 115 -0.50 15.35 -9.99
CA TRP A 115 -1.10 15.31 -8.67
C TRP A 115 -2.58 15.63 -8.74
N PHE A 116 -3.36 14.91 -7.95
CA PHE A 116 -4.79 15.15 -7.83
C PHE A 116 -5.19 15.23 -6.36
N TYR A 117 -5.79 16.36 -5.97
CA TYR A 117 -6.40 16.60 -4.67
C TYR A 117 -7.92 16.66 -4.81
N SER A 118 -8.62 15.90 -3.97
CA SER A 118 -10.06 15.92 -3.93
C SER A 118 -10.60 16.34 -2.58
N GLY A 119 -11.42 17.39 -2.58
CA GLY A 119 -12.01 17.93 -1.37
C GLY A 119 -13.26 17.14 -0.94
N SER A 120 -13.56 17.19 0.35
CA SER A 120 -14.85 16.74 0.87
C SER A 120 -15.99 17.57 0.25
N MET A 121 -16.89 16.89 -0.46
CA MET A 121 -18.07 17.50 -1.08
C MET A 121 -19.08 17.94 -0.01
N LYS A 122 -19.82 18.99 -0.30
CA LYS A 122 -20.96 19.43 0.52
C LYS A 122 -22.03 18.35 0.54
N GLN A 123 -22.56 18.07 1.72
CA GLN A 123 -23.76 17.24 1.90
C GLN A 123 -25.02 18.08 1.65
N ASP A 124 -26.14 17.41 1.39
CA ASP A 124 -27.47 18.02 1.28
C ASP A 124 -27.62 19.17 0.27
N VAL A 125 -26.93 19.06 -0.86
CA VAL A 125 -27.05 20.01 -1.98
C VAL A 125 -28.48 19.98 -2.53
N LYS A 126 -29.20 21.10 -2.45
CA LYS A 126 -30.60 21.19 -2.91
C LYS A 126 -30.73 21.43 -4.43
N LYS A 127 -29.85 22.23 -5.01
CA LYS A 127 -29.92 22.61 -6.43
C LYS A 127 -29.57 21.44 -7.35
N LYS A 128 -30.42 21.18 -8.35
CA LYS A 128 -30.25 20.07 -9.31
C LYS A 128 -28.95 20.18 -10.10
N GLU A 129 -28.57 21.39 -10.51
CA GLU A 129 -27.33 21.65 -11.25
C GLU A 129 -26.08 21.31 -10.44
N ASP A 130 -26.06 21.72 -9.16
CA ASP A 130 -24.96 21.41 -8.25
C ASP A 130 -24.87 19.90 -7.98
N LYS A 131 -26.00 19.19 -7.85
CA LYS A 131 -26.02 17.72 -7.78
C LYS A 131 -25.43 17.07 -9.05
N GLN A 132 -25.75 17.60 -10.23
CA GLN A 132 -25.18 17.09 -11.49
C GLN A 132 -23.67 17.33 -11.59
N GLN A 133 -23.20 18.49 -11.14
CA GLN A 133 -21.77 18.81 -11.04
C GLN A 133 -21.06 17.84 -10.09
N GLN A 134 -21.59 17.61 -8.88
CA GLN A 134 -21.04 16.63 -7.94
C GLN A 134 -21.04 15.21 -8.52
N ALA A 135 -22.10 14.81 -9.23
CA ALA A 135 -22.16 13.51 -9.89
C ALA A 135 -21.07 13.35 -10.95
N LYS A 136 -20.77 14.41 -11.73
CA LYS A 136 -19.66 14.42 -12.69
C LYS A 136 -18.29 14.31 -12.00
N VAL A 137 -18.07 15.02 -10.88
CA VAL A 137 -16.84 14.88 -10.09
C VAL A 137 -16.69 13.46 -9.55
N LYS A 138 -17.75 12.89 -8.96
CA LYS A 138 -17.75 11.50 -8.48
C LYS A 138 -17.41 10.54 -9.61
N GLY A 139 -18.07 10.68 -10.77
CA GLY A 139 -17.78 9.86 -11.96
C GLY A 139 -16.35 10.01 -12.45
N PHE A 140 -15.78 11.22 -12.40
CA PHE A 140 -14.37 11.44 -12.74
C PHE A 140 -13.43 10.77 -11.74
N ARG A 141 -13.69 10.88 -10.43
CA ARG A 141 -12.91 10.19 -9.38
C ARG A 141 -12.95 8.68 -9.57
N THR A 142 -14.13 8.10 -9.81
CA THR A 142 -14.29 6.68 -10.11
C THR A 142 -13.50 6.28 -11.35
N ARG A 143 -13.56 7.04 -12.44
CA ARG A 143 -12.74 6.78 -13.64
C ARG A 143 -11.25 6.91 -13.36
N TYR A 144 -10.83 7.87 -12.54
CA TYR A 144 -9.43 8.06 -12.17
C TYR A 144 -8.87 6.84 -11.43
N ILE A 145 -9.66 6.30 -10.49
CA ILE A 145 -9.35 5.06 -9.75
C ILE A 145 -9.37 3.83 -10.68
N ASN A 146 -10.46 3.63 -11.41
CA ASN A 146 -10.68 2.43 -12.23
C ASN A 146 -9.62 2.29 -13.33
N ASN A 147 -9.24 3.40 -13.95
CA ASN A 147 -8.19 3.39 -14.97
C ASN A 147 -6.77 3.43 -14.39
N ARG A 148 -6.62 3.37 -13.06
CA ARG A 148 -5.34 3.41 -12.33
C ARG A 148 -4.44 4.56 -12.79
N TYR A 149 -5.03 5.75 -13.02
CA TYR A 149 -4.27 6.90 -13.51
C TYR A 149 -3.25 7.41 -12.50
N GLY A 150 -3.49 7.16 -11.21
CA GLY A 150 -2.53 7.47 -10.17
C GLY A 150 -3.19 7.50 -8.81
N LEU A 151 -2.43 7.96 -7.83
CA LEU A 151 -2.92 8.26 -6.50
C LEU A 151 -3.56 9.65 -6.50
N PHE A 152 -4.63 9.82 -5.72
CA PHE A 152 -5.15 11.13 -5.38
C PHE A 152 -5.16 11.29 -3.86
N ARG A 153 -5.28 12.54 -3.40
CA ARG A 153 -5.29 12.88 -1.98
C ARG A 153 -6.61 13.50 -1.60
N ASP A 154 -7.28 12.88 -0.63
CA ASP A 154 -8.44 13.50 0.00
C ASP A 154 -8.01 14.57 1.00
N TYR A 155 -8.76 15.67 1.04
CA TYR A 155 -8.64 16.67 2.09
C TYR A 155 -10.00 17.02 2.68
N LYS A 156 -10.03 17.15 4.01
CA LYS A 156 -11.26 17.40 4.78
C LYS A 156 -11.70 18.86 4.70
N ASN A 157 -10.74 19.76 4.69
CA ASN A 157 -10.95 21.20 4.67
C ASN A 157 -9.72 21.91 4.06
N PRO A 158 -9.84 23.20 3.70
CA PRO A 158 -8.75 23.93 3.04
C PRO A 158 -7.44 23.94 3.86
N SER A 159 -7.50 24.03 5.19
CA SER A 159 -6.29 24.05 6.03
C SER A 159 -5.56 22.70 6.01
N ASN A 160 -6.31 21.59 6.04
CA ASN A 160 -5.75 20.26 5.86
C ASN A 160 -5.11 20.09 4.46
N PHE A 161 -5.73 20.66 3.41
CA PHE A 161 -5.12 20.71 2.08
C PHE A 161 -3.78 21.47 2.10
N LYS A 162 -3.73 22.66 2.72
CA LYS A 162 -2.51 23.48 2.82
C LYS A 162 -1.36 22.71 3.46
N SER A 163 -1.60 22.05 4.60
CA SER A 163 -0.57 21.28 5.30
C SER A 163 -0.08 20.10 4.46
N GLN A 164 -1.00 19.34 3.84
CA GLN A 164 -0.66 18.22 2.96
C GLN A 164 0.16 18.67 1.76
N LEU A 165 -0.24 19.76 1.10
CA LEU A 165 0.47 20.30 -0.06
C LEU A 165 1.89 20.75 0.32
N HIS A 166 2.05 21.45 1.44
CA HIS A 166 3.36 21.91 1.90
C HIS A 166 4.32 20.74 2.16
N GLU A 167 3.87 19.71 2.89
CA GLU A 167 4.67 18.51 3.15
C GLU A 167 5.05 17.80 1.84
N GLN A 168 4.07 17.54 0.98
CA GLN A 168 4.27 16.77 -0.25
C GLN A 168 5.16 17.52 -1.24
N LEU A 169 4.95 18.83 -1.42
CA LEU A 169 5.76 19.64 -2.34
C LEU A 169 7.21 19.76 -1.85
N THR A 170 7.43 19.82 -0.53
CA THR A 170 8.76 19.78 0.07
C THR A 170 9.46 18.44 -0.21
N LEU A 171 8.75 17.32 0.03
CA LEU A 171 9.28 15.98 -0.26
C LEU A 171 9.60 15.78 -1.74
N TRP A 172 8.70 16.23 -2.62
CA TRP A 172 8.89 16.15 -4.06
C TRP A 172 10.08 16.98 -4.53
N LEU A 173 10.26 18.20 -4.00
CA LEU A 173 11.40 19.05 -4.35
C LEU A 173 12.74 18.46 -3.89
N ASN A 174 12.75 17.81 -2.72
CA ASN A 174 13.90 17.08 -2.21
C ASN A 174 14.29 15.92 -3.14
N ASP A 175 13.33 15.13 -3.60
CA ASP A 175 13.58 14.04 -4.55
C ASP A 175 14.00 14.56 -5.93
N TYR A 176 13.36 15.62 -6.44
CA TYR A 176 13.71 16.28 -7.70
C TYR A 176 15.20 16.69 -7.72
N SER A 177 15.65 17.33 -6.65
CA SER A 177 17.05 17.79 -6.51
C SER A 177 18.03 16.63 -6.38
N ASN A 178 17.65 15.55 -5.68
CA ASN A 178 18.47 14.35 -5.51
C ASN A 178 18.63 13.54 -6.81
N LYS A 179 17.60 13.50 -7.65
CA LYS A 179 17.68 12.90 -9.00
C LYS A 179 18.65 13.66 -9.89
N LYS A 180 18.65 14.99 -9.80
CA LYS A 180 19.53 15.87 -10.57
C LYS A 180 20.99 15.72 -10.15
N THR A 181 21.28 15.73 -8.85
CA THR A 181 22.65 15.50 -8.35
C THR A 181 23.20 14.16 -8.84
N ARG A 182 22.43 13.07 -8.77
CA ARG A 182 22.86 11.75 -9.28
C ARG A 182 23.12 11.73 -10.79
N LYS A 183 22.27 12.35 -11.61
CA LYS A 183 22.51 12.44 -13.07
C LYS A 183 23.77 13.22 -13.41
N SER A 184 24.14 14.22 -12.59
CA SER A 184 25.39 14.99 -12.75
C SER A 184 26.65 14.26 -12.25
N THR A 185 26.52 13.27 -11.35
CA THR A 185 27.68 12.49 -10.86
C THR A 185 28.04 11.31 -11.77
N THR A 186 27.04 10.67 -12.40
CA THR A 186 27.27 9.52 -13.31
C THR A 186 27.96 9.91 -14.63
N SER A 187 28.00 11.20 -14.98
CA SER A 187 28.66 11.72 -16.18
C SER A 187 30.13 12.12 -15.99
N LYS A 188 30.71 11.96 -14.78
CA LYS A 188 32.11 12.36 -14.49
C LYS A 188 33.14 11.23 -14.34
N THR A 189 32.79 9.97 -14.60
CA THR A 189 33.75 8.85 -14.50
C THR A 189 33.99 8.17 -15.83
N LYS A 190 34.84 8.79 -16.68
CA LYS A 190 35.65 8.07 -17.66
C LYS A 190 37.05 8.68 -17.69
N THR A 191 38.04 7.78 -17.81
CA THR A 191 39.50 8.00 -17.93
C THR A 191 40.17 8.50 -16.63
N VAL A 192 41.13 7.82 -15.98
CA VAL A 192 42.26 7.00 -16.46
C VAL A 192 42.70 6.01 -15.35
N SER A 193 43.10 4.80 -15.76
CA SER A 193 44.12 3.93 -15.14
C SER A 193 44.92 3.34 -16.32
N PRO A 194 46.15 2.79 -16.19
CA PRO A 194 46.83 2.32 -14.96
C PRO A 194 48.36 2.60 -14.87
N ASN A 195 48.97 2.17 -13.75
CA ASN A 195 50.11 1.20 -13.68
C ASN A 195 51.35 1.64 -12.83
N LYS A 196 51.64 0.93 -11.70
CA LYS A 196 52.87 0.12 -11.44
C LYS A 196 53.13 -0.21 -9.94
N LYS A 197 53.19 -1.53 -9.66
CA LYS A 197 54.15 -2.37 -8.88
C LYS A 197 54.83 -1.88 -7.56
N GLU A 198 54.49 -2.56 -6.44
CA GLU A 198 55.30 -3.37 -5.45
C GLU A 198 56.66 -2.88 -4.86
N PRO A 199 57.23 -3.43 -3.73
CA PRO A 199 56.75 -4.31 -2.61
C PRO A 199 57.42 -4.11 -1.18
N ILE A 200 57.18 -5.05 -0.21
CA ILE A 200 57.94 -5.44 1.04
C ILE A 200 57.74 -4.51 2.30
N ASP A 201 57.55 -4.90 3.58
CA ASP A 201 58.17 -5.95 4.44
C ASP A 201 57.32 -6.40 5.66
N LYS A 202 57.75 -7.51 6.26
CA LYS A 202 57.28 -8.26 7.44
C LYS A 202 57.74 -7.61 8.77
N THR A 203 56.97 -7.78 9.85
CA THR A 203 57.49 -8.38 11.11
C THR A 203 56.39 -8.78 12.09
N LYS A 204 56.55 -9.98 12.68
CA LYS A 204 55.88 -10.50 13.88
C LYS A 204 56.52 -9.91 15.13
N VAL A 205 55.77 -9.67 16.21
CA VAL A 205 56.18 -9.99 17.58
C VAL A 205 54.94 -10.33 18.42
N ALA A 206 54.97 -11.48 19.08
CA ALA A 206 54.08 -11.89 20.17
C ALA A 206 54.71 -11.48 21.51
N ASN A 207 53.89 -11.23 22.54
CA ASN A 207 54.06 -11.90 23.84
C ASN A 207 52.95 -11.57 24.84
N ASN A 208 52.61 -12.61 25.60
CA ASN A 208 51.66 -12.72 26.70
C ASN A 208 52.11 -11.94 27.95
N CYS A 209 51.21 -11.63 28.89
CA CYS A 209 50.88 -12.51 30.02
C CYS A 209 50.10 -11.78 31.14
N ASN A 210 49.08 -12.50 31.64
CA ASN A 210 48.73 -12.75 33.05
C ASN A 210 48.22 -11.57 33.91
N GLN A 211 46.96 -11.59 34.37
CA GLN A 211 46.28 -12.46 35.36
C GLN A 211 46.24 -11.84 36.76
N ALA A 212 45.06 -12.03 37.36
CA ALA A 212 44.71 -12.10 38.79
C ALA A 212 43.82 -10.94 39.27
N SER A 213 42.77 -11.11 40.07
CA SER A 213 41.94 -12.24 40.52
C SER A 213 40.97 -11.69 41.57
N LEU A 214 39.77 -12.29 41.69
CA LEU A 214 38.88 -12.33 42.89
C LEU A 214 38.16 -11.00 43.23
N ILE A 215 36.86 -10.97 43.54
CA ILE A 215 36.20 -11.57 44.71
C ILE A 215 34.71 -11.85 44.42
N SER A 216 34.22 -12.87 45.14
CA SER A 216 32.90 -13.49 45.16
C SER A 216 31.75 -12.61 45.69
N ARG A 217 30.50 -12.98 45.33
CA ARG A 217 29.35 -13.20 46.25
C ARG A 217 28.15 -13.82 45.49
N LYS A 218 27.58 -14.87 46.07
CA LYS A 218 26.29 -15.55 45.78
C LYS A 218 25.59 -15.76 47.15
N PRO A 219 24.34 -16.22 47.25
CA PRO A 219 23.07 -15.76 46.66
C PRO A 219 22.01 -15.51 47.78
N ILE A 220 20.79 -15.05 47.46
CA ILE A 220 19.65 -15.05 48.41
C ILE A 220 18.54 -15.97 47.89
N LYS A 221 17.97 -16.73 48.84
CA LYS A 221 17.05 -17.87 48.73
C LYS A 221 15.58 -17.49 48.47
N GLU A 222 14.92 -18.50 47.88
CA GLU A 222 13.51 -18.90 47.86
C GLU A 222 12.55 -18.33 48.91
N ILE A 223 11.31 -18.05 48.47
CA ILE A 223 10.08 -18.38 49.22
C ILE A 223 9.28 -19.39 48.38
N LYS A 224 8.91 -20.51 49.00
CA LYS A 224 8.04 -21.58 48.48
C LYS A 224 6.65 -21.51 49.13
N SER A 225 5.62 -21.78 48.35
CA SER A 225 4.43 -22.57 48.70
C SER A 225 3.83 -23.09 47.37
N ALA A 226 3.94 -24.38 47.02
CA ALA A 226 3.19 -25.55 47.53
C ALA A 226 1.67 -25.36 47.31
N THR A 227 0.86 -26.21 46.65
CA THR A 227 1.03 -27.51 45.97
C THR A 227 -0.31 -27.77 45.24
N ASN A 228 -0.32 -28.28 43.99
CA ASN A 228 -0.91 -29.60 43.68
C ASN A 228 -1.00 -29.92 42.17
N LYS A 229 -0.26 -30.99 41.85
CA LYS A 229 -0.62 -32.17 41.05
C LYS A 229 -1.00 -32.01 39.56
N SER A 230 0.04 -32.33 38.77
CA SER A 230 0.08 -33.38 37.75
C SER A 230 -0.77 -33.22 36.49
N LYS A 231 -0.07 -33.08 35.35
CA LYS A 231 -0.09 -34.11 34.30
C LYS A 231 1.04 -33.90 33.29
N THR A 232 1.94 -34.88 33.28
CA THR A 232 2.62 -35.45 32.12
C THR A 232 3.21 -34.50 31.07
N THR A 233 4.53 -34.37 31.17
CA THR A 233 5.46 -34.01 30.10
C THR A 233 5.25 -34.89 28.86
N ALA A 234 4.63 -34.33 27.82
CA ALA A 234 4.70 -34.86 26.47
C ALA A 234 5.70 -34.03 25.66
N LYS A 235 6.84 -34.65 25.30
CA LYS A 235 7.71 -34.21 24.19
C LYS A 235 6.83 -33.90 22.97
N PRO A 236 7.09 -32.83 22.18
CA PRO A 236 6.33 -32.59 20.97
C PRO A 236 6.66 -33.69 19.96
N LYS A 237 5.77 -34.68 19.85
CA LYS A 237 5.75 -35.64 18.75
C LYS A 237 5.50 -34.85 17.46
N THR A 238 6.37 -35.07 16.48
CA THR A 238 6.24 -34.70 15.07
C THR A 238 4.98 -35.33 14.48
N ASN A 239 3.83 -34.70 14.70
CA ASN A 239 2.58 -35.13 14.06
C ASN A 239 2.45 -34.44 12.70
N ASN A 240 2.44 -35.25 11.64
CA ASN A 240 1.95 -34.90 10.31
C ASN A 240 0.45 -34.54 10.41
N SER A 241 0.10 -33.38 10.97
CA SER A 241 -1.30 -32.95 11.03
C SER A 241 -1.73 -32.60 9.61
N LYS A 242 -2.58 -33.45 9.03
CA LYS A 242 -3.23 -33.22 7.74
C LYS A 242 -4.28 -32.10 7.80
N SER A 243 -4.44 -31.43 8.94
CA SER A 243 -5.41 -30.37 9.18
C SER A 243 -4.84 -29.35 10.17
N ILE A 244 -5.17 -28.08 9.98
CA ILE A 244 -4.86 -26.98 10.90
C ILE A 244 -6.07 -26.04 11.05
N SER A 245 -6.22 -25.46 12.24
CA SER A 245 -7.23 -24.43 12.55
C SER A 245 -6.61 -23.06 12.88
N ASN A 246 -5.30 -23.03 13.15
CA ASN A 246 -4.52 -21.84 13.44
C ASN A 246 -3.15 -21.92 12.74
N SER A 247 -2.49 -20.78 12.59
CA SER A 247 -1.20 -20.68 11.90
C SER A 247 0.00 -20.87 12.84
N GLY A 248 -0.23 -21.13 14.13
CA GLY A 248 0.82 -21.20 15.14
C GLY A 248 1.59 -19.88 15.26
N ALA A 249 2.92 -19.97 15.37
CA ALA A 249 3.77 -18.79 15.49
C ALA A 249 4.14 -18.13 14.14
N TRP A 250 3.51 -18.55 13.04
CA TRP A 250 3.87 -18.11 11.70
C TRP A 250 3.10 -16.86 11.27
N VAL A 251 3.84 -15.91 10.72
CA VAL A 251 3.36 -14.68 10.08
C VAL A 251 3.68 -14.74 8.60
N LEU A 252 2.77 -14.24 7.77
CA LEU A 252 2.99 -14.01 6.34
C LEU A 252 3.18 -12.51 6.13
N LEU A 253 4.33 -12.13 5.57
CA LEU A 253 4.65 -10.77 5.13
C LEU A 253 4.91 -10.80 3.62
N ASP A 254 4.07 -10.11 2.84
CA ASP A 254 4.03 -10.28 1.38
C ASP A 254 3.89 -11.79 1.02
N ASP A 255 4.86 -12.36 0.30
CA ASP A 255 4.88 -13.78 -0.11
C ASP A 255 5.80 -14.66 0.77
N ASN A 256 6.29 -14.08 1.89
CA ASN A 256 7.32 -14.67 2.73
C ASN A 256 6.77 -15.06 4.11
N LEU A 257 7.04 -16.32 4.49
CA LEU A 257 6.61 -16.91 5.74
C LEU A 257 7.73 -16.84 6.78
N PHE A 258 7.40 -16.30 7.94
CA PHE A 258 8.33 -16.13 9.05
C PHE A 258 7.75 -16.75 10.31
N GLU A 259 8.51 -17.63 10.95
CA GLU A 259 8.21 -18.08 12.30
C GLU A 259 8.62 -16.98 13.27
N THR A 260 7.76 -16.66 14.24
CA THR A 260 7.97 -15.58 15.20
C THR A 260 8.14 -16.15 16.60
N LYS A 261 8.93 -15.49 17.45
CA LYS A 261 8.97 -15.74 18.89
C LYS A 261 7.77 -15.11 19.58
N SER A 262 7.37 -13.93 19.12
CA SER A 262 6.23 -13.19 19.64
C SER A 262 5.68 -12.21 18.60
N VAL A 263 4.39 -11.95 18.73
CA VAL A 263 3.66 -10.90 18.02
C VAL A 263 2.95 -10.10 19.10
N PHE A 264 3.27 -8.81 19.20
CA PHE A 264 2.67 -7.90 20.17
C PHE A 264 1.99 -6.75 19.43
N GLN A 265 0.84 -6.30 19.94
CA GLN A 265 0.21 -5.07 19.47
C GLN A 265 0.31 -4.02 20.57
N ASP A 266 0.91 -2.88 20.26
CA ASP A 266 1.07 -1.78 21.22
C ASP A 266 -0.22 -0.95 21.36
N VAL A 267 -0.21 -0.02 22.32
CA VAL A 267 -1.34 0.90 22.59
C VAL A 267 -1.70 1.79 21.39
N ASN A 268 -0.77 2.01 20.47
CA ASN A 268 -0.95 2.78 19.24
C ASN A 268 -1.39 1.90 18.05
N ARG A 269 -1.76 0.64 18.32
CA ARG A 269 -2.10 -0.40 17.34
C ARG A 269 -0.96 -0.83 16.41
N LYS A 270 0.29 -0.46 16.70
CA LYS A 270 1.45 -0.97 15.97
C LYS A 270 1.68 -2.43 16.32
N LEU A 271 2.08 -3.21 15.32
CA LEU A 271 2.41 -4.62 15.47
C LEU A 271 3.93 -4.76 15.56
N ILE A 272 4.41 -5.38 16.62
CA ILE A 272 5.82 -5.63 16.88
C ILE A 272 6.05 -7.13 16.77
N LEU A 273 6.82 -7.55 15.76
CA LEU A 273 7.15 -8.95 15.50
C LEU A 273 8.57 -9.24 15.93
N ASN A 274 8.79 -10.28 16.72
CA ASN A 274 10.13 -10.79 17.02
C ASN A 274 10.39 -12.04 16.17
N ILE A 275 11.25 -11.93 15.16
CA ILE A 275 11.51 -12.97 14.17
C ILE A 275 12.94 -13.47 14.36
N PRO A 276 13.18 -14.72 14.84
CA PRO A 276 14.53 -15.28 14.87
C PRO A 276 15.10 -15.39 13.46
N ILE A 277 16.36 -15.00 13.31
CA ILE A 277 17.10 -15.14 12.04
C ILE A 277 17.73 -16.53 12.04
N ILE A 278 17.23 -17.42 11.19
CA ILE A 278 17.73 -18.81 11.08
C ILE A 278 18.67 -19.01 9.89
N ASN A 279 18.61 -18.14 8.85
CA ASN A 279 19.51 -18.20 7.70
C ASN A 279 19.67 -16.83 7.03
N SER A 280 20.68 -16.72 6.16
CA SER A 280 21.01 -15.47 5.44
C SER A 280 19.94 -15.05 4.42
N GLU A 281 19.19 -16.01 3.86
CA GLU A 281 18.07 -15.74 2.95
C GLU A 281 16.91 -15.02 3.67
N GLN A 282 16.53 -15.51 4.85
CA GLN A 282 15.50 -14.90 5.70
C GLN A 282 15.92 -13.51 6.15
N GLU A 283 17.19 -13.33 6.52
CA GLU A 283 17.74 -12.01 6.85
C GLU A 283 17.65 -11.05 5.66
N THR A 284 17.98 -11.51 4.46
CA THR A 284 17.87 -10.72 3.22
C THR A 284 16.43 -10.35 2.93
N ASN A 285 15.49 -11.29 3.08
CA ASN A 285 14.06 -11.04 2.88
C ASN A 285 13.52 -10.00 3.88
N LEU A 286 13.93 -10.09 5.16
CA LEU A 286 13.56 -9.09 6.17
C LEU A 286 14.15 -7.72 5.87
N ARG A 287 15.43 -7.64 5.48
CA ARG A 287 16.05 -6.38 5.06
C ARG A 287 15.39 -5.80 3.80
N TYR A 288 14.88 -6.66 2.90
CA TYR A 288 14.15 -6.20 1.71
C TYR A 288 12.81 -5.54 2.06
N LEU A 289 12.18 -5.91 3.18
CA LEU A 289 11.00 -5.19 3.70
C LEU A 289 11.31 -3.73 4.03
N GLN A 290 12.58 -3.41 4.32
CA GLN A 290 13.09 -2.06 4.56
C GLN A 290 13.51 -1.30 3.29
N THR A 291 13.65 -1.97 2.14
CA THR A 291 14.20 -1.34 0.92
C THR A 291 13.24 -0.33 0.29
N ASN A 292 13.33 0.93 0.74
CA ASN A 292 13.81 2.06 -0.07
C ASN A 292 13.68 3.38 0.72
N HIS A 293 14.81 3.87 1.24
CA HIS A 293 14.99 5.21 1.83
C HIS A 293 14.80 6.38 0.84
N ARG A 294 14.02 6.21 -0.23
CA ARG A 294 13.90 7.19 -1.33
C ARG A 294 12.49 7.40 -1.88
N TYR A 295 11.53 6.52 -1.59
CA TYR A 295 10.11 6.72 -1.88
C TYR A 295 9.32 6.05 -0.76
N GLY A 296 8.32 6.74 -0.23
CA GLY A 296 7.77 6.51 1.11
C GLY A 296 7.55 5.04 1.51
N ASN A 297 7.75 4.76 2.79
CA ASN A 297 6.98 3.81 3.59
C ASN A 297 6.41 2.62 2.81
N ARG A 298 7.24 1.57 2.58
CA ARG A 298 6.80 0.35 1.88
C ARG A 298 5.57 -0.24 2.58
N LEU A 299 4.53 -0.48 1.79
CA LEU A 299 3.35 -1.21 2.22
C LEU A 299 3.60 -2.70 2.04
N VAL A 300 3.33 -3.46 3.08
CA VAL A 300 3.51 -4.91 3.13
C VAL A 300 2.16 -5.51 3.50
N SER A 301 1.78 -6.62 2.85
CA SER A 301 0.64 -7.39 3.33
C SER A 301 1.05 -8.16 4.58
N TYR A 302 0.26 -8.05 5.64
CA TYR A 302 0.48 -8.78 6.89
C TYR A 302 -0.70 -9.71 7.14
N SER A 303 -0.40 -10.97 7.48
CA SER A 303 -1.37 -11.93 8.01
C SER A 303 -0.80 -12.70 9.19
N TYR A 304 -1.57 -12.78 10.27
CA TYR A 304 -1.27 -13.57 11.45
C TYR A 304 -2.57 -14.10 12.07
N GLN A 305 -2.62 -15.41 12.32
CA GLN A 305 -3.81 -16.08 12.83
C GLN A 305 -5.07 -15.75 12.00
N ASN A 306 -6.05 -15.08 12.59
CA ASN A 306 -7.34 -14.72 11.97
C ASN A 306 -7.39 -13.30 11.44
N ASP A 307 -6.26 -12.57 11.53
CA ASP A 307 -6.20 -11.17 11.15
C ASP A 307 -5.21 -10.95 10.01
N ALA A 308 -5.56 -9.98 9.18
CA ALA A 308 -4.71 -9.49 8.12
C ALA A 308 -5.00 -8.02 7.86
N SER A 309 -3.97 -7.28 7.46
CA SER A 309 -4.09 -5.88 7.08
C SER A 309 -2.93 -5.46 6.19
N MET A 310 -3.09 -4.35 5.48
CA MET A 310 -1.96 -3.67 4.89
C MET A 310 -1.25 -2.88 5.97
N VAL A 311 0.05 -3.11 6.11
CA VAL A 311 0.89 -2.47 7.10
C VAL A 311 1.99 -1.67 6.43
N GLN A 312 2.40 -0.60 7.09
CA GLN A 312 3.62 0.10 6.78
C GLN A 312 4.75 -0.43 7.68
N VAL A 313 5.91 -0.73 7.11
CA VAL A 313 7.11 -1.03 7.90
C VAL A 313 7.67 0.27 8.47
N GLU A 314 7.75 0.38 9.80
CA GLU A 314 8.33 1.56 10.47
C GLU A 314 9.80 1.36 10.79
N SER A 315 10.15 0.24 11.43
CA SER A 315 11.53 -0.12 11.76
C SER A 315 11.75 -1.61 11.65
N ILE A 316 13.00 -1.98 11.36
CA ILE A 316 13.49 -3.34 11.47
C ILE A 316 14.82 -3.23 12.20
N GLU A 317 14.83 -3.71 13.42
CA GLU A 317 15.96 -3.66 14.34
C GLU A 317 16.48 -5.09 14.54
N THR A 318 17.80 -5.24 14.66
CA THR A 318 18.41 -6.53 14.92
C THR A 318 18.86 -6.57 16.37
N ASP A 319 18.43 -7.59 17.10
CA ASP A 319 18.83 -7.87 18.47
C ASP A 319 19.56 -9.22 18.51
N SER A 320 20.64 -9.30 19.28
CA SER A 320 21.45 -10.52 19.40
C SER A 320 21.78 -10.78 20.86
N ILE A 321 21.19 -11.85 21.40
CA ILE A 321 21.42 -12.25 22.79
C ILE A 321 22.14 -13.59 22.78
N LYS A 322 23.37 -13.62 23.32
CA LYS A 322 24.22 -14.82 23.41
C LYS A 322 24.37 -15.55 22.06
N GLY A 323 24.58 -14.78 20.97
CA GLY A 323 24.77 -15.32 19.63
C GLY A 323 23.50 -15.79 18.91
N LYS A 324 22.32 -15.62 19.52
CA LYS A 324 21.03 -15.88 18.85
C LYS A 324 20.44 -14.57 18.35
N THR A 325 20.55 -14.37 17.04
CA THR A 325 20.06 -13.16 16.38
C THR A 325 18.55 -13.24 16.12
N SER A 326 17.87 -12.15 16.43
CA SER A 326 16.43 -11.92 16.25
C SER A 326 16.23 -10.57 15.58
N CYS A 327 15.17 -10.45 14.80
CA CYS A 327 14.79 -9.25 14.10
C CYS A 327 13.49 -8.73 14.71
N ILE A 328 13.49 -7.50 15.22
CA ILE A 328 12.31 -6.82 15.73
C ILE A 328 11.76 -5.96 14.60
N VAL A 329 10.60 -6.35 14.08
CA VAL A 329 9.92 -5.65 12.98
C VAL A 329 8.74 -4.87 13.56
N THR A 330 8.78 -3.54 13.46
CA THR A 330 7.68 -2.66 13.87
C THR A 330 6.86 -2.28 12.66
N LEU A 331 5.57 -2.60 12.70
CA LEU A 331 4.62 -2.42 11.61
C LEU A 331 3.48 -1.52 12.08
N LYS A 332 3.07 -0.57 11.24
CA LYS A 332 1.91 0.28 11.49
C LYS A 332 0.76 -0.10 10.56
N PRO A 333 -0.35 -0.66 11.07
CA PRO A 333 -1.53 -0.92 10.26
C PRO A 333 -2.05 0.36 9.62
N ILE A 334 -2.40 0.28 8.34
CA ILE A 334 -3.04 1.37 7.63
C ILE A 334 -4.55 1.11 7.64
N GLN A 335 -5.31 2.14 8.02
CA GLN A 335 -6.76 2.10 7.83
C GLN A 335 -7.03 2.06 6.32
N GLN A 336 -7.40 0.88 5.80
CA GLN A 336 -7.93 0.78 4.45
C GLN A 336 -9.20 1.62 4.39
N SER A 337 -9.27 2.55 3.43
CA SER A 337 -10.53 3.16 3.04
C SER A 337 -11.44 2.02 2.56
N ASN A 338 -12.63 1.87 3.16
CA ASN A 338 -13.66 0.86 2.84
C ASN A 338 -14.24 1.01 1.41
N ASN A 339 -13.38 1.00 0.38
CA ASN A 339 -13.76 1.21 -1.02
C ASN A 339 -14.27 -0.08 -1.69
N TYR A 340 -14.12 -1.23 -1.04
CA TYR A 340 -14.61 -2.54 -1.49
C TYR A 340 -15.76 -3.01 -0.60
N ASN A 341 -16.82 -2.22 -0.48
CA ASN A 341 -18.03 -2.73 0.16
C ASN A 341 -18.79 -3.59 -0.84
N ILE A 342 -19.08 -4.83 -0.44
CA ILE A 342 -19.95 -5.73 -1.19
C ILE A 342 -21.32 -5.05 -1.31
N ALA A 343 -21.77 -4.83 -2.54
CA ALA A 343 -23.08 -4.26 -2.85
C ALA A 343 -23.98 -5.35 -3.42
N SER A 344 -25.29 -5.27 -3.13
CA SER A 344 -26.29 -6.15 -3.75
C SER A 344 -26.35 -5.91 -5.26
N TYR A 345 -26.57 -6.97 -6.03
CA TYR A 345 -26.59 -6.91 -7.49
C TYR A 345 -27.44 -8.02 -8.08
N ASN A 346 -28.26 -7.67 -9.10
CA ASN A 346 -29.02 -8.62 -9.91
C ASN A 346 -29.70 -9.74 -9.11
N ASN A 347 -30.53 -9.34 -8.13
CA ASN A 347 -31.25 -10.19 -7.18
C ASN A 347 -30.41 -10.96 -6.14
N TYR A 348 -29.09 -10.76 -6.12
CA TYR A 348 -28.23 -11.28 -5.06
C TYR A 348 -28.12 -10.30 -3.89
N SER A 349 -28.36 -10.81 -2.68
CA SER A 349 -28.05 -10.07 -1.45
C SER A 349 -26.53 -9.96 -1.26
N THR A 350 -26.10 -9.02 -0.41
CA THR A 350 -24.69 -8.88 -0.04
C THR A 350 -24.13 -10.16 0.57
N GLU A 351 -24.94 -10.91 1.33
CA GLU A 351 -24.54 -12.22 1.87
C GLU A 351 -24.29 -13.24 0.78
N GLN A 352 -25.19 -13.33 -0.20
CA GLN A 352 -25.05 -14.32 -1.28
C GLN A 352 -23.81 -14.02 -2.12
N ILE A 353 -23.54 -12.74 -2.40
CA ILE A 353 -22.32 -12.34 -3.11
C ILE A 353 -21.08 -12.67 -2.29
N ALA A 354 -21.09 -12.38 -0.98
CA ALA A 354 -19.98 -12.70 -0.10
C ALA A 354 -19.74 -14.22 -0.02
N GLU A 355 -20.79 -15.03 0.09
CA GLU A 355 -20.68 -16.49 0.08
C GLU A 355 -20.06 -16.98 -1.24
N LEU A 356 -20.54 -16.48 -2.38
CA LEU A 356 -19.99 -16.82 -3.69
C LEU A 356 -18.52 -16.41 -3.83
N GLN A 357 -18.13 -15.24 -3.31
CA GLN A 357 -16.72 -14.82 -3.27
C GLN A 357 -15.87 -15.73 -2.40
N ILE A 358 -16.36 -16.16 -1.23
CA ILE A 358 -15.64 -17.12 -0.37
C ILE A 358 -15.47 -18.45 -1.08
N ARG A 359 -16.53 -18.97 -1.70
CA ARG A 359 -16.50 -20.23 -2.46
C ARG A 359 -15.53 -20.14 -3.64
N PHE A 360 -15.54 -19.05 -4.38
CA PHE A 360 -14.59 -18.81 -5.47
C PHE A 360 -13.14 -18.79 -4.95
N LEU A 361 -12.84 -17.96 -3.94
CA LEU A 361 -11.48 -17.79 -3.43
C LEU A 361 -10.91 -19.05 -2.78
N LEU A 362 -11.73 -19.77 -2.01
CA LEU A 362 -11.28 -20.89 -1.18
C LEU A 362 -11.45 -22.23 -1.89
N LEU A 363 -12.50 -22.40 -2.70
CA LEU A 363 -12.85 -23.68 -3.31
C LEU A 363 -12.71 -23.71 -4.83
N ASN A 364 -12.39 -22.57 -5.46
CA ASN A 364 -12.37 -22.41 -6.92
C ASN A 364 -13.73 -22.76 -7.56
N GLU A 365 -14.83 -22.61 -6.81
CA GLU A 365 -16.18 -22.88 -7.31
C GLU A 365 -16.69 -21.66 -8.11
N ILE A 366 -16.88 -21.83 -9.42
CA ILE A 366 -17.70 -20.93 -10.24
C ILE A 366 -19.03 -21.66 -10.46
N GLN A 367 -20.16 -21.04 -10.12
CA GLN A 367 -21.47 -21.66 -10.30
C GLN A 367 -21.83 -21.69 -11.80
N ASP A 368 -22.04 -22.89 -12.34
CA ASP A 368 -22.33 -23.19 -13.76
C ASP A 368 -23.80 -22.91 -14.16
N ASN A 369 -24.44 -21.90 -13.56
CA ASN A 369 -25.75 -21.50 -14.05
C ASN A 369 -25.57 -20.78 -15.39
N GLN A 370 -26.16 -21.33 -16.46
CA GLN A 370 -26.15 -20.78 -17.83
C GLN A 370 -26.53 -19.28 -17.91
N ASN A 371 -27.21 -18.73 -16.89
CA ASN A 371 -27.53 -17.30 -16.76
C ASN A 371 -26.38 -16.42 -16.21
N GLN A 372 -25.30 -16.99 -15.66
CA GLN A 372 -24.18 -16.27 -15.03
C GLN A 372 -22.94 -16.13 -15.93
N ALA A 373 -22.69 -17.10 -16.82
CA ALA A 373 -21.57 -17.04 -17.79
C ALA A 373 -21.62 -15.77 -18.68
N ASN A 374 -22.83 -15.24 -18.91
CA ASN A 374 -23.09 -14.03 -19.68
C ASN A 374 -23.29 -12.76 -18.83
N ASN A 375 -23.01 -12.77 -17.52
CA ASN A 375 -23.14 -11.60 -16.65
C ASN A 375 -21.77 -11.03 -16.26
N PRO A 376 -21.13 -10.19 -17.11
CA PRO A 376 -19.78 -9.67 -16.90
C PRO A 376 -19.66 -8.87 -15.59
N MET A 377 -20.76 -8.33 -15.08
CA MET A 377 -20.77 -7.58 -13.82
C MET A 377 -20.83 -8.50 -12.59
N LEU A 378 -21.48 -9.67 -12.65
CA LEU A 378 -21.38 -10.69 -11.59
C LEU A 378 -19.98 -11.30 -11.56
N ASN A 379 -19.40 -11.62 -12.72
CA ASN A 379 -18.00 -12.05 -12.82
C ASN A 379 -17.03 -11.00 -12.29
N TYR A 380 -17.26 -9.71 -12.57
CA TYR A 380 -16.52 -8.61 -11.97
C TYR A 380 -16.68 -8.57 -10.44
N MET A 381 -17.87 -8.82 -9.91
CA MET A 381 -18.10 -8.85 -8.46
C MET A 381 -17.43 -10.04 -7.78
N LEU A 382 -17.39 -11.21 -8.42
CA LEU A 382 -16.76 -12.41 -7.88
C LEU A 382 -15.23 -12.37 -7.99
N THR A 383 -14.70 -11.85 -9.10
CA THR A 383 -13.26 -11.91 -9.43
C THR A 383 -12.53 -10.57 -9.29
N GLY A 384 -13.25 -9.45 -9.14
CA GLY A 384 -12.67 -8.10 -9.10
C GLY A 384 -12.12 -7.60 -10.46
N SER A 385 -12.34 -8.32 -11.55
CA SER A 385 -11.81 -7.98 -12.89
C SER A 385 -12.90 -8.10 -13.97
N SER A 386 -12.97 -7.11 -14.87
CA SER A 386 -14.03 -7.06 -15.90
C SER A 386 -13.61 -7.72 -17.22
N TYR A 387 -12.35 -8.13 -17.36
CA TYR A 387 -11.77 -8.56 -18.65
C TYR A 387 -10.61 -9.56 -18.57
N SER A 388 -10.40 -10.32 -17.48
CA SER A 388 -9.35 -11.35 -17.50
C SER A 388 -9.90 -12.73 -17.85
N THR A 389 -9.61 -13.17 -19.09
CA THR A 389 -9.60 -14.59 -19.48
C THR A 389 -8.52 -15.41 -18.74
N LYS A 390 -7.74 -14.77 -17.87
CA LYS A 390 -7.01 -15.43 -16.79
C LYS A 390 -7.83 -15.27 -15.52
N LEU A 391 -8.51 -16.33 -15.06
CA LEU A 391 -8.99 -16.41 -13.67
C LEU A 391 -7.87 -15.89 -12.76
N GLU A 392 -8.20 -15.07 -11.75
CA GLU A 392 -7.32 -14.90 -10.59
C GLU A 392 -6.84 -16.31 -10.20
N LYS A 393 -5.54 -16.59 -10.38
CA LYS A 393 -5.02 -17.95 -10.22
C LYS A 393 -5.43 -18.46 -8.85
N PHE A 394 -6.07 -19.62 -8.83
CA PHE A 394 -6.49 -20.29 -7.60
C PHE A 394 -5.33 -20.31 -6.60
N ILE A 395 -5.55 -19.64 -5.46
CA ILE A 395 -4.49 -19.21 -4.54
C ILE A 395 -3.67 -20.38 -4.01
N PHE A 396 -4.29 -21.55 -3.88
CA PHE A 396 -3.62 -22.73 -3.36
C PHE A 396 -2.75 -23.42 -4.41
N SER A 397 -3.00 -23.26 -5.72
CA SER A 397 -2.20 -23.95 -6.74
C SER A 397 -0.76 -23.43 -6.79
N ASP A 398 -0.56 -22.11 -6.74
CA ASP A 398 0.79 -21.52 -6.74
C ASP A 398 1.51 -21.77 -5.40
N ILE A 399 0.78 -21.75 -4.28
CA ILE A 399 1.32 -22.11 -2.97
C ILE A 399 1.71 -23.60 -2.94
N TRP A 400 0.92 -24.48 -3.56
CA TRP A 400 1.21 -25.91 -3.66
C TRP A 400 2.48 -26.18 -4.45
N LYS A 401 2.71 -25.48 -5.57
CA LYS A 401 3.97 -25.57 -6.32
C LYS A 401 5.19 -25.26 -5.45
N LYS A 402 5.10 -24.24 -4.58
CA LYS A 402 6.19 -23.85 -3.65
C LYS A 402 6.39 -24.86 -2.52
N TRP A 403 5.32 -25.49 -2.01
CA TRP A 403 5.34 -26.27 -0.77
C TRP A 403 4.94 -27.75 -0.93
N LYS A 404 4.94 -28.29 -2.16
CA LYS A 404 4.52 -29.67 -2.50
C LYS A 404 5.10 -30.74 -1.58
N ASN A 405 6.37 -30.59 -1.19
CA ASN A 405 7.10 -31.56 -0.36
C ASN A 405 7.01 -31.26 1.15
N LYS A 406 6.31 -30.19 1.56
CA LYS A 406 6.15 -29.78 2.96
C LYS A 406 4.66 -29.47 3.26
N PRO A 407 3.81 -30.50 3.42
CA PRO A 407 2.35 -30.35 3.60
C PRO A 407 1.95 -29.39 4.74
N LYS A 408 2.67 -29.42 5.86
CA LYS A 408 2.41 -28.53 6.99
C LYS A 408 2.64 -27.06 6.62
N MET A 409 3.73 -26.76 5.89
CA MET A 409 4.05 -25.40 5.45
C MET A 409 3.07 -24.93 4.38
N PHE A 410 2.64 -25.83 3.50
CA PHE A 410 1.55 -25.57 2.56
C PHE A 410 0.29 -25.13 3.31
N LEU A 411 -0.19 -25.91 4.29
CA LEU A 411 -1.40 -25.61 5.04
C LEU A 411 -1.32 -24.25 5.74
N ILE A 412 -0.18 -23.95 6.39
CA ILE A 412 0.04 -22.66 7.09
C ILE A 412 0.00 -21.50 6.08
N ASN A 413 0.71 -21.62 4.96
CA ASN A 413 0.75 -20.58 3.94
C ASN A 413 -0.62 -20.36 3.30
N ALA A 414 -1.26 -21.44 2.87
CA ALA A 414 -2.59 -21.44 2.28
C ALA A 414 -3.59 -20.75 3.20
N ARG A 415 -3.56 -21.07 4.50
CA ARG A 415 -4.43 -20.45 5.50
C ARG A 415 -4.16 -18.94 5.61
N LEU A 416 -2.91 -18.52 5.80
CA LEU A 416 -2.57 -17.09 5.96
C LEU A 416 -2.85 -16.26 4.70
N ALA A 417 -2.61 -16.83 3.52
CA ALA A 417 -2.94 -16.20 2.23
C ALA A 417 -4.46 -16.07 2.05
N ALA A 418 -5.22 -17.10 2.40
CA ALA A 418 -6.69 -17.03 2.39
C ALA A 418 -7.21 -15.97 3.38
N VAL A 419 -6.68 -15.91 4.60
CA VAL A 419 -7.01 -14.86 5.58
C VAL A 419 -6.71 -13.47 5.01
N HIS A 420 -5.55 -13.30 4.35
CA HIS A 420 -5.20 -12.04 3.69
C HIS A 420 -6.26 -11.59 2.70
N LEU A 421 -6.67 -12.49 1.79
CA LEU A 421 -7.61 -12.18 0.72
C LEU A 421 -9.01 -11.89 1.24
N LEU A 422 -9.49 -12.70 2.19
CA LEU A 422 -10.79 -12.53 2.81
C LEU A 422 -10.93 -11.17 3.52
N LYS A 423 -9.89 -10.75 4.23
CA LYS A 423 -9.86 -9.46 4.95
C LYS A 423 -9.60 -8.28 4.01
N SER A 424 -8.64 -8.39 3.09
CA SER A 424 -8.27 -7.30 2.18
C SER A 424 -9.35 -6.98 1.14
N LYS A 425 -10.14 -7.98 0.71
CA LYS A 425 -11.33 -7.78 -0.12
C LYS A 425 -12.57 -7.39 0.69
N ASN A 426 -12.44 -7.21 2.01
CA ASN A 426 -13.50 -6.81 2.94
C ASN A 426 -14.73 -7.74 2.91
N ILE A 427 -14.50 -9.03 2.69
CA ILE A 427 -15.56 -10.05 2.62
C ILE A 427 -16.03 -10.41 4.03
N VAL A 428 -15.07 -10.49 4.96
CA VAL A 428 -15.32 -10.79 6.37
C VAL A 428 -14.54 -9.83 7.27
N GLU A 429 -15.21 -9.33 8.29
CA GLU A 429 -14.61 -8.50 9.33
C GLU A 429 -13.94 -9.38 10.40
N HIS A 430 -14.60 -10.46 10.80
CA HIS A 430 -14.09 -11.40 11.81
C HIS A 430 -14.15 -12.83 11.30
N ILE A 431 -13.05 -13.57 11.40
CA ILE A 431 -13.02 -15.01 11.13
C ILE A 431 -13.28 -15.73 12.46
N LEU A 432 -14.39 -16.45 12.53
CA LEU A 432 -14.80 -17.20 13.72
C LEU A 432 -14.20 -18.61 13.73
N LYS A 433 -14.13 -19.24 12.55
CA LYS A 433 -13.55 -20.57 12.36
C LYS A 433 -12.93 -20.64 10.97
N PHE A 434 -11.71 -21.18 10.90
CA PHE A 434 -11.13 -21.50 9.60
C PHE A 434 -10.19 -22.71 9.74
N ASN A 435 -10.74 -23.86 9.38
CA ASN A 435 -10.01 -25.11 9.31
C ASN A 435 -9.68 -25.42 7.84
N ILE A 436 -8.43 -25.78 7.60
CA ILE A 436 -7.95 -26.24 6.30
C ILE A 436 -7.25 -27.57 6.48
N SER A 437 -7.60 -28.56 5.67
CA SER A 437 -6.97 -29.87 5.66
C SER A 437 -6.54 -30.28 4.25
N LEU A 438 -5.50 -31.09 4.17
CA LEU A 438 -4.94 -31.60 2.93
C LEU A 438 -4.93 -33.13 2.97
N ASN A 439 -5.56 -33.73 1.97
CA ASN A 439 -5.45 -35.15 1.70
C ASN A 439 -5.03 -35.36 0.25
N GLN A 440 -3.79 -35.83 0.04
CA GLN A 440 -3.17 -35.94 -1.28
C GLN A 440 -3.15 -34.56 -1.99
N ASN A 441 -3.94 -34.39 -3.05
CA ASN A 441 -4.09 -33.14 -3.80
C ASN A 441 -5.43 -32.44 -3.53
N VAL A 442 -6.21 -32.92 -2.55
CA VAL A 442 -7.52 -32.36 -2.21
C VAL A 442 -7.42 -31.57 -0.92
N VAL A 443 -7.78 -30.29 -0.99
CA VAL A 443 -7.91 -29.41 0.16
C VAL A 443 -9.37 -29.41 0.61
N SER A 444 -9.62 -29.61 1.91
CA SER A 444 -10.96 -29.45 2.50
C SER A 444 -10.98 -28.25 3.42
N ILE A 445 -12.07 -27.48 3.37
CA ILE A 445 -12.22 -26.22 4.09
C ILE A 445 -13.50 -26.22 4.90
N ASP A 446 -13.40 -25.72 6.13
CA ASP A 446 -14.53 -25.45 7.01
C ASP A 446 -14.33 -24.05 7.60
N PHE A 447 -15.08 -23.10 7.04
CA PHE A 447 -14.95 -21.66 7.28
C PHE A 447 -16.24 -21.09 7.88
N SER A 448 -16.09 -20.21 8.87
CA SER A 448 -17.14 -19.29 9.29
C SER A 448 -16.59 -17.93 9.68
N GLY A 449 -17.33 -16.87 9.34
CA GLY A 449 -16.93 -15.49 9.61
C GLY A 449 -18.12 -14.55 9.67
N LYS A 450 -17.92 -13.39 10.30
CA LYS A 450 -18.90 -12.29 10.34
C LYS A 450 -18.56 -11.27 9.26
N MET A 451 -19.58 -10.84 8.52
CA MET A 451 -19.46 -9.74 7.56
C MET A 451 -19.35 -8.39 8.26
N GLN A 452 -18.74 -7.42 7.58
CA GLN A 452 -18.77 -6.04 8.02
C GLN A 452 -20.20 -5.49 7.93
N ASN A 453 -20.62 -4.79 8.97
CA ASN A 453 -21.97 -4.24 9.03
C ASN A 453 -22.06 -2.93 8.24
N ILE A 454 -22.95 -2.88 7.25
CA ILE A 454 -23.17 -1.68 6.42
C ILE A 454 -24.06 -0.66 7.15
N TYR A 455 -24.92 -1.11 8.06
CA TYR A 455 -25.84 -0.26 8.83
C TYR A 455 -25.70 -0.52 10.32
N ALA A 456 -25.51 0.54 11.12
CA ALA A 456 -25.27 0.44 12.56
C ALA A 456 -26.36 -0.29 13.37
N ASN A 457 -27.54 -0.49 12.79
CA ASN A 457 -28.72 -1.04 13.45
C ASN A 457 -29.05 -2.50 13.05
N GLN A 458 -28.20 -3.19 12.30
CA GLN A 458 -28.41 -4.60 11.94
C GLN A 458 -27.43 -5.50 12.69
N GLU A 459 -27.79 -6.74 13.00
CA GLU A 459 -26.81 -7.68 13.57
C GLU A 459 -25.81 -8.13 12.49
N PRO A 460 -24.51 -8.22 12.80
CA PRO A 460 -23.50 -8.67 11.85
C PRO A 460 -23.76 -10.13 11.44
N LYS A 461 -24.05 -10.31 10.16
CA LYS A 461 -24.42 -11.61 9.60
C LYS A 461 -23.22 -12.56 9.54
N THR A 462 -23.49 -13.83 9.81
CA THR A 462 -22.47 -14.89 9.85
C THR A 462 -22.57 -15.75 8.59
N LEU A 463 -21.46 -15.86 7.86
CA LEU A 463 -21.31 -16.73 6.70
C LEU A 463 -20.66 -18.05 7.12
N LYS A 464 -21.08 -19.15 6.49
CA LYS A 464 -20.51 -20.49 6.71
C LYS A 464 -20.30 -21.17 5.36
N VAL A 465 -19.07 -21.63 5.11
CA VAL A 465 -18.72 -22.34 3.87
C VAL A 465 -17.96 -23.61 4.22
N LYS A 466 -18.40 -24.73 3.65
CA LYS A 466 -17.71 -26.01 3.72
C LYS A 466 -17.60 -26.59 2.32
N GLY A 467 -16.44 -27.10 1.96
CA GLY A 467 -16.24 -27.71 0.66
C GLY A 467 -14.85 -28.32 0.48
N LYS A 468 -14.61 -28.82 -0.72
CA LYS A 468 -13.35 -29.43 -1.13
C LYS A 468 -12.92 -28.89 -2.48
N CYS A 469 -11.63 -28.76 -2.70
CA CYS A 469 -11.05 -28.32 -3.96
C CYS A 469 -9.77 -29.10 -4.27
N THR A 470 -9.47 -29.25 -5.55
CA THR A 470 -8.30 -29.99 -6.05
C THR A 470 -7.21 -29.00 -6.50
N LEU A 471 -5.95 -29.27 -6.15
CA LEU A 471 -4.79 -28.37 -6.33
C LEU A 471 -4.12 -28.41 -7.70
#